data_AF-A0A8T5FFQ6-F1
#
_entry.id   AF-A0A8T5FFQ6-F1
#
_cell.length_a   1.000
_cell.length_b   1.000
_cell.length_c   1.000
_cell.angle_alpha   90.00
_cell.angle_beta   90.00
_cell.angle_gamma   90.00
#
_symmetry.space_group_name_H-M   'P 1'
#
loop_
_entity.id
_entity.type
_entity.pdbx_description
1 polymer ?
#
loop_
_entity_poly.entity_id
_entity_poly.type
_entity_poly.pdbx_seq_one_letter_code
_entity_poly.pdbx_strand_id
1 'polypeptide(L)'
;MNKKGSLELSMNSIVIIILAVVFVSLVLVFMQTIFQEQETKLLTIVSDFPDIDPPTKDSPLKVRPKSVIIEKSGQEFFDINYFHPRDEEYCQVTVDGHKTIGDKLIFTLVNDPQKLSFGKGIAAKVIMTVNENYDKTGPQPSMFVKVCCASIVAGATKPTDLTDDEGNCKSSDKQNSVPLEITIKR
;
A
#
# COMPACT_ATOMS: atom_id res chain seq x y z
N MET A 1 -76.16 -14.89 29.07
CA MET A 1 -75.06 -15.80 28.72
C MET A 1 -74.14 -15.08 27.74
N ASN A 2 -72.96 -14.63 28.15
CA ASN A 2 -71.89 -14.20 27.24
C ASN A 2 -70.55 -14.27 27.99
N LYS A 3 -69.84 -15.40 27.91
CA LYS A 3 -68.51 -15.60 28.52
C LYS A 3 -67.52 -16.36 27.61
N LYS A 4 -67.83 -16.53 26.32
CA LYS A 4 -66.99 -17.33 25.39
C LYS A 4 -66.05 -16.52 24.48
N GLY A 5 -66.22 -15.21 24.35
CA GLY A 5 -65.38 -14.38 23.45
C GLY A 5 -64.04 -13.87 24.05
N SER A 6 -63.79 -14.06 25.34
CA SER A 6 -62.59 -13.51 26.01
C SER A 6 -61.35 -14.41 25.92
N LEU A 7 -61.51 -15.69 25.59
CA LEU A 7 -60.40 -16.66 25.57
C LEU A 7 -59.64 -16.65 24.24
N GLU A 8 -60.31 -16.42 23.11
CA GLU A 8 -59.65 -16.36 21.79
C GLU A 8 -58.77 -15.11 21.63
N LEU A 9 -59.18 -13.98 22.23
CA LEU A 9 -58.43 -12.72 22.20
C LEU A 9 -57.13 -12.80 23.04
N SER A 10 -57.15 -13.60 24.11
CA SER A 10 -55.98 -13.91 24.94
C SER A 10 -54.96 -14.77 24.19
N MET A 11 -55.42 -15.79 23.45
CA MET A 11 -54.51 -16.72 22.77
C MET A 11 -53.75 -16.05 21.61
N ASN A 12 -54.44 -15.23 20.80
CA ASN A 12 -53.79 -14.48 19.73
C ASN A 12 -52.75 -13.47 20.26
N SER A 13 -52.99 -12.88 21.43
CA SER A 13 -52.06 -11.92 22.04
C SER A 13 -50.74 -12.58 22.47
N ILE A 14 -50.80 -13.80 23.00
CA ILE A 14 -49.60 -14.56 23.40
C ILE A 14 -48.74 -14.88 22.17
N VAL A 15 -49.36 -15.28 21.07
CA VAL A 15 -48.65 -15.60 19.81
C VAL A 15 -47.94 -14.37 19.25
N ILE A 16 -48.59 -13.20 19.27
CA ILE A 16 -47.99 -11.93 18.82
C ILE A 16 -46.77 -11.56 19.68
N ILE A 17 -46.86 -11.75 20.99
CA ILE A 17 -45.74 -11.46 21.91
C ILE A 17 -44.54 -12.37 21.62
N ILE A 18 -44.77 -13.67 21.41
CA ILE A 18 -43.69 -14.62 21.10
C ILE A 18 -43.03 -14.25 19.76
N LEU A 19 -43.82 -13.93 18.73
CA LEU A 19 -43.28 -13.46 17.45
C LEU A 19 -42.44 -12.20 17.59
N ALA A 20 -42.88 -11.23 18.39
CA ALA A 20 -42.14 -10.00 18.63
C ALA A 20 -40.78 -10.27 19.29
N VAL A 21 -40.71 -11.17 20.29
CA VAL A 21 -39.45 -11.54 20.96
C VAL A 21 -38.48 -12.22 20.00
N VAL A 22 -38.98 -13.10 19.12
CA VAL A 22 -38.17 -13.76 18.09
C VAL A 22 -37.61 -12.75 17.09
N PHE A 23 -38.43 -11.80 16.64
CA PHE A 23 -37.98 -10.74 15.74
C PHE A 23 -36.92 -9.84 16.38
N VAL A 24 -37.10 -9.44 17.63
CA VAL A 24 -36.11 -8.62 18.34
C VAL A 24 -34.77 -9.36 18.49
N SER A 25 -34.82 -10.66 18.77
CA SER A 25 -33.62 -11.50 18.88
C SER A 25 -32.86 -11.61 17.56
N LEU A 26 -33.58 -11.79 16.44
CA LEU A 26 -32.99 -11.83 15.10
C LEU A 26 -32.35 -10.49 14.70
N VAL A 27 -33.00 -9.38 15.01
CA VAL A 27 -32.47 -8.04 14.73
C VAL A 27 -31.18 -7.78 15.52
N LEU A 28 -31.12 -8.20 16.78
CA LEU A 28 -29.92 -8.04 17.61
C LEU A 28 -28.72 -8.84 17.06
N VAL A 29 -28.94 -10.09 16.66
CA VAL A 29 -27.88 -10.92 16.05
C VAL A 29 -27.42 -10.31 14.72
N PHE A 30 -28.35 -9.86 13.88
CA PHE A 30 -28.02 -9.23 12.61
C PHE A 30 -27.19 -7.95 12.78
N MET A 31 -27.54 -7.10 13.76
CA MET A 31 -26.77 -5.90 14.08
C MET A 31 -25.36 -6.25 14.56
N GLN A 32 -25.19 -7.28 15.40
CA GLN A 32 -23.86 -7.73 15.83
C GLN A 32 -22.98 -8.17 14.65
N THR A 33 -23.53 -8.91 13.68
CA THR A 33 -22.80 -9.34 12.48
C THR A 33 -22.39 -8.14 11.62
N ILE A 34 -23.30 -7.19 11.38
CA ILE A 34 -22.98 -5.97 10.62
C ILE A 34 -21.91 -5.13 11.31
N PHE A 35 -22.01 -4.93 12.63
CA PHE A 35 -21.02 -4.13 13.36
C PHE A 35 -19.64 -4.78 13.36
N GLN A 36 -19.54 -6.12 13.45
CA GLN A 36 -18.26 -6.82 13.34
C GLN A 36 -17.64 -6.69 11.95
N GLU A 37 -18.44 -6.78 10.88
CA GLU A 37 -17.96 -6.57 9.51
C GLU A 37 -17.57 -5.10 9.23
N GLN A 38 -18.24 -4.14 9.87
CA GLN A 38 -17.89 -2.73 9.73
C GLN A 38 -16.67 -2.34 10.56
N GLU A 39 -16.47 -2.87 11.77
CA GLU A 39 -15.24 -2.63 12.54
C GLU A 39 -14.01 -3.12 11.79
N THR A 40 -14.07 -4.31 11.17
CA THR A 40 -12.94 -4.82 10.37
C THR A 40 -12.65 -3.96 9.14
N LYS A 41 -13.67 -3.39 8.51
CA LYS A 41 -13.52 -2.45 7.38
C LYS A 41 -13.06 -1.05 7.81
N LEU A 42 -13.52 -0.56 8.96
CA LEU A 42 -13.12 0.74 9.50
C LEU A 42 -11.67 0.71 10.01
N LEU A 43 -11.24 -0.38 10.64
CA LEU A 43 -9.85 -0.54 11.06
C LEU A 43 -8.88 -0.60 9.87
N THR A 44 -9.28 -1.23 8.75
CA THR A 44 -8.48 -1.24 7.52
C THR A 44 -8.41 0.16 6.89
N ILE A 45 -9.51 0.91 6.87
CA ILE A 45 -9.51 2.29 6.34
C ILE A 45 -8.71 3.23 7.25
N VAL A 46 -8.76 3.08 8.59
CA VAL A 46 -7.98 3.88 9.55
C VAL A 46 -6.47 3.64 9.42
N SER A 47 -6.04 2.41 9.12
CA SER A 47 -4.63 2.12 8.75
C SER A 47 -4.23 2.63 7.36
N ASP A 48 -5.20 2.89 6.48
CA ASP A 48 -5.00 3.46 5.14
C ASP A 48 -5.16 4.98 5.10
N PHE A 49 -5.45 5.67 6.22
CA PHE A 49 -5.42 7.14 6.21
C PHE A 49 -3.97 7.58 5.98
N PRO A 50 -3.68 8.19 4.83
CA PRO A 50 -2.31 8.54 4.48
C PRO A 50 -1.87 9.64 5.43
N ASP A 51 -0.73 9.43 6.09
CA ASP A 51 0.04 10.50 6.73
C ASP A 51 0.04 11.71 5.78
N ILE A 52 -0.43 12.86 6.22
CA ILE A 52 -0.93 13.90 5.30
C ILE A 52 0.20 14.69 4.65
N ASP A 53 1.47 14.36 4.90
CA ASP A 53 2.54 15.20 4.39
C ASP A 53 2.91 14.82 2.94
N PRO A 54 2.52 15.62 1.92
CA PRO A 54 3.06 15.46 0.57
C PRO A 54 4.59 15.61 0.57
N PRO A 55 5.29 15.11 -0.45
CA PRO A 55 6.70 15.42 -0.60
C PRO A 55 6.87 16.94 -0.74
N THR A 56 7.86 17.50 -0.05
CA THR A 56 8.14 18.95 -0.01
C THR A 56 9.51 19.22 -0.62
N LYS A 57 9.87 20.49 -0.82
CA LYS A 57 11.21 20.85 -1.28
C LYS A 57 12.33 20.33 -0.38
N ASP A 58 12.10 20.32 0.94
CA ASP A 58 13.09 19.89 1.94
C ASP A 58 13.12 18.35 2.13
N SER A 59 12.02 17.68 1.81
CA SER A 59 11.90 16.22 1.79
C SER A 59 11.26 15.77 0.47
N PRO A 60 12.02 15.82 -0.64
CA PRO A 60 11.46 15.66 -1.97
C PRO A 60 11.08 14.22 -2.28
N LEU A 61 11.60 13.22 -1.58
CA LEU A 61 11.24 11.82 -1.78
C LEU A 61 10.51 11.29 -0.54
N LYS A 62 9.35 10.67 -0.74
CA LYS A 62 8.61 9.93 0.27
C LYS A 62 8.23 8.56 -0.28
N VAL A 63 8.45 7.52 0.52
CA VAL A 63 8.14 6.13 0.18
C VAL A 63 7.16 5.59 1.22
N ARG A 64 6.12 4.89 0.76
CA ARG A 64 5.07 4.34 1.63
C ARG A 64 4.64 2.93 1.24
N PRO A 65 4.57 2.01 2.21
CA PRO A 65 4.97 2.15 3.61
C PRO A 65 6.50 2.21 3.78
N LYS A 66 7.00 2.74 4.91
CA LYS A 66 8.46 2.77 5.23
C LYS A 66 9.02 1.40 5.62
N SER A 67 8.14 0.53 6.12
CA SER A 67 8.43 -0.86 6.40
C SER A 67 7.46 -1.71 5.60
N VAL A 68 7.97 -2.63 4.79
CA VAL A 68 7.14 -3.58 4.05
C VAL A 68 7.28 -4.95 4.70
N ILE A 69 6.15 -5.59 4.98
CA ILE A 69 6.11 -6.95 5.46
C ILE A 69 5.74 -7.86 4.31
N ILE A 70 6.60 -8.83 3.97
CA ILE A 70 6.39 -9.69 2.80
C ILE A 70 6.37 -11.15 3.23
N GLU A 71 5.34 -11.86 2.78
CA GLU A 71 5.22 -13.30 2.94
C GLU A 71 6.08 -14.03 1.91
N LYS A 72 6.47 -15.28 2.20
CA LYS A 72 7.21 -16.11 1.24
C LYS A 72 6.43 -16.24 -0.07
N SER A 73 7.11 -16.09 -1.20
CA SER A 73 6.49 -16.07 -2.54
C SER A 73 5.46 -14.96 -2.76
N GLY A 74 5.34 -14.00 -1.82
CA GLY A 74 4.46 -12.85 -1.91
C GLY A 74 5.01 -11.75 -2.80
N GLN A 75 4.11 -10.88 -3.27
CA GLN A 75 4.43 -9.63 -3.93
C GLN A 75 3.78 -8.51 -3.16
N GLU A 76 4.56 -7.47 -2.86
CA GLU A 76 4.05 -6.26 -2.23
C GLU A 76 4.32 -5.06 -3.11
N PHE A 77 3.44 -4.07 -2.99
CA PHE A 77 3.50 -2.81 -3.73
C PHE A 77 3.61 -1.66 -2.75
N PHE A 78 4.41 -0.66 -3.11
CA PHE A 78 4.55 0.54 -2.30
C PHE A 78 4.55 1.77 -3.19
N ASP A 79 3.91 2.82 -2.69
CA ASP A 79 3.78 4.10 -3.37
C ASP A 79 5.01 4.95 -3.09
N ILE A 80 5.63 5.38 -4.18
CA ILE A 80 6.70 6.37 -4.15
C ILE A 80 6.05 7.69 -4.55
N ASN A 81 6.42 8.76 -3.85
CA ASN A 81 5.98 10.11 -4.16
C ASN A 81 7.21 11.01 -4.17
N TYR A 82 7.40 11.73 -5.28
CA TYR A 82 8.52 12.63 -5.46
C TYR A 82 8.02 14.06 -5.69
N PHE A 83 8.63 15.06 -5.07
CA PHE A 83 8.39 16.46 -5.35
C PHE A 83 9.47 16.95 -6.31
N HIS A 84 9.05 17.29 -7.52
CA HIS A 84 9.95 17.86 -8.52
C HIS A 84 10.01 19.40 -8.39
N PRO A 85 11.18 20.00 -8.04
CA PRO A 85 11.28 21.43 -7.75
C PRO A 85 11.54 22.30 -9.00
N ARG A 86 11.56 21.75 -10.22
CA ARG A 86 11.91 22.45 -11.47
C ARG A 86 10.86 22.25 -12.55
N ASP A 87 11.02 22.96 -13.67
CA ASP A 87 9.97 23.08 -14.67
C ASP A 87 9.75 21.80 -15.48
N GLU A 88 10.81 21.16 -16.01
CA GLU A 88 10.71 19.91 -16.77
C GLU A 88 11.99 19.04 -16.70
N GLU A 89 11.90 17.86 -16.08
CA GLU A 89 12.98 16.85 -16.08
C GLU A 89 12.39 15.45 -16.35
N TYR A 90 13.19 14.56 -16.95
CA TYR A 90 12.85 13.13 -16.97
C TYR A 90 13.36 12.51 -15.67
N CYS A 91 12.47 11.86 -14.95
CA CYS A 91 12.81 11.19 -13.71
C CYS A 91 12.45 9.70 -13.81
N GLN A 92 13.33 8.88 -13.26
CA GLN A 92 13.17 7.43 -13.16
C GLN A 92 13.43 7.04 -11.70
N VAL A 93 12.53 6.24 -11.15
CA VAL A 93 12.77 5.59 -9.87
C VAL A 93 13.73 4.45 -10.13
N THR A 94 14.67 4.23 -9.22
CA THR A 94 15.53 3.05 -9.18
C THR A 94 15.61 2.54 -7.74
N VAL A 95 16.01 1.29 -7.59
CA VAL A 95 16.19 0.66 -6.30
C VAL A 95 17.64 0.22 -6.20
N ASP A 96 18.33 0.72 -5.19
CA ASP A 96 19.68 0.30 -4.83
C ASP A 96 19.60 -0.55 -3.57
N GLY A 97 19.89 -1.83 -3.70
CA GLY A 97 19.66 -2.79 -2.62
C GLY A 97 19.77 -4.21 -3.13
N HIS A 98 20.41 -5.04 -2.33
CA HIS A 98 21.12 -6.26 -2.70
C HIS A 98 20.50 -7.11 -3.84
N LYS A 99 21.31 -7.36 -4.87
CA LYS A 99 21.10 -8.45 -5.82
C LYS A 99 21.54 -9.73 -5.16
N THR A 100 20.68 -10.75 -5.16
CA THR A 100 21.14 -12.07 -4.84
C THR A 100 20.61 -13.10 -5.91
N ILE A 101 21.49 -13.87 -6.58
CA ILE A 101 21.23 -14.98 -7.56
C ILE A 101 21.34 -16.49 -7.05
N GLY A 102 20.23 -17.19 -6.69
CA GLY A 102 20.16 -18.41 -5.81
C GLY A 102 18.95 -18.36 -4.82
N ASP A 103 19.04 -18.77 -3.54
CA ASP A 103 17.99 -18.65 -2.46
C ASP A 103 17.58 -17.21 -2.09
N LYS A 104 17.15 -16.43 -3.08
CA LYS A 104 17.52 -15.02 -3.09
C LYS A 104 16.39 -14.08 -3.44
N LEU A 105 16.57 -12.86 -2.94
CA LEU A 105 15.61 -11.79 -2.97
C LEU A 105 15.84 -10.98 -4.25
N ILE A 106 14.81 -10.91 -5.09
CA ILE A 106 14.86 -10.16 -6.34
C ILE A 106 13.96 -8.95 -6.21
N PHE A 107 14.53 -7.79 -6.53
CA PHE A 107 13.80 -6.55 -6.65
C PHE A 107 13.72 -6.18 -8.12
N THR A 108 12.51 -6.22 -8.67
CA THR A 108 12.27 -5.77 -10.03
C THR A 108 11.49 -4.48 -9.95
N LEU A 109 12.14 -3.39 -10.36
CA LEU A 109 11.48 -2.13 -10.56
C LEU A 109 11.13 -1.99 -12.04
N VAL A 110 9.85 -1.86 -12.36
CA VAL A 110 9.41 -1.55 -13.72
C VAL A 110 8.98 -0.10 -13.72
N ASN A 111 9.87 0.79 -14.13
CA ASN A 111 9.47 2.17 -14.42
C ASN A 111 10.27 2.74 -15.58
N ASP A 112 9.55 3.07 -16.67
CA ASP A 112 10.10 3.87 -17.73
C ASP A 112 10.34 5.29 -17.23
N PRO A 113 11.39 6.00 -17.71
CA PRO A 113 11.55 7.41 -17.40
C PRO A 113 10.28 8.20 -17.73
N GLN A 114 9.78 8.97 -16.77
CA GLN A 114 8.59 9.80 -16.92
C GLN A 114 8.97 11.28 -16.95
N LYS A 115 8.34 12.04 -17.84
CA LYS A 115 8.49 13.50 -17.84
C LYS A 115 7.71 14.06 -16.66
N LEU A 116 8.39 14.74 -15.76
CA LEU A 116 7.76 15.43 -14.64
C LEU A 116 7.78 16.93 -14.87
N SER A 117 6.64 17.56 -14.58
CA SER A 117 6.53 19.01 -14.45
C SER A 117 6.64 19.41 -12.98
N PHE A 118 6.86 20.70 -12.74
CA PHE A 118 6.93 21.27 -11.38
C PHE A 118 5.77 20.81 -10.49
N GLY A 119 6.11 20.33 -9.28
CA GLY A 119 5.14 19.89 -8.28
C GLY A 119 4.41 18.57 -8.58
N LYS A 120 4.76 17.86 -9.66
CA LYS A 120 4.24 16.51 -9.94
C LYS A 120 5.14 15.44 -9.31
N GLY A 121 4.53 14.30 -8.97
CA GLY A 121 5.22 13.14 -8.44
C GLY A 121 5.14 11.91 -9.34
N ILE A 122 6.05 10.97 -9.09
CA ILE A 122 6.09 9.67 -9.76
C ILE A 122 5.51 8.65 -8.81
N ALA A 123 4.40 8.02 -9.21
CA ALA A 123 3.99 6.75 -8.64
C ALA A 123 4.77 5.64 -9.36
N ALA A 124 5.52 4.84 -8.62
CA ALA A 124 6.23 3.69 -9.16
C ALA A 124 5.85 2.44 -8.37
N LYS A 125 5.68 1.34 -9.09
CA LYS A 125 5.34 0.05 -8.51
C LYS A 125 6.61 -0.80 -8.46
N VAL A 126 7.04 -1.13 -7.24
CA VAL A 126 8.19 -2.02 -7.03
C VAL A 126 7.65 -3.42 -6.78
N ILE A 127 8.17 -4.41 -7.50
CA ILE A 127 7.83 -5.81 -7.26
C ILE A 127 9.00 -6.43 -6.51
N MET A 128 8.71 -6.88 -5.29
CA MET A 128 9.66 -7.66 -4.51
C MET A 128 9.26 -9.12 -4.55
N THR A 129 10.22 -10.01 -4.80
CA THR A 129 10.00 -11.46 -4.80
C THR A 129 10.98 -12.11 -3.85
N VAL A 130 10.43 -12.82 -2.85
CA VAL A 130 11.20 -13.57 -1.86
C VAL A 130 11.07 -15.06 -2.19
N ASN A 131 12.20 -15.73 -2.40
CA ASN A 131 12.24 -17.17 -2.63
C ASN A 131 11.84 -17.95 -1.37
N GLU A 132 11.15 -19.08 -1.54
CA GLU A 132 10.72 -19.98 -0.46
C GLU A 132 11.89 -20.48 0.42
N ASN A 133 13.07 -20.61 -0.18
CA ASN A 133 14.29 -21.07 0.48
C ASN A 133 15.06 -19.97 1.22
N TYR A 134 14.58 -18.73 1.23
CA TYR A 134 15.28 -17.64 1.92
C TYR A 134 15.40 -17.95 3.42
N ASP A 135 16.63 -18.19 3.88
CA ASP A 135 16.95 -18.39 5.30
C ASP A 135 17.40 -17.07 5.95
N LYS A 136 16.79 -16.76 7.09
CA LYS A 136 16.95 -15.50 7.84
C LYS A 136 18.23 -15.45 8.69
N THR A 137 19.17 -16.37 8.49
CA THR A 137 20.39 -16.47 9.30
C THR A 137 21.37 -15.30 9.10
N GLY A 138 21.09 -14.41 8.13
CA GLY A 138 21.86 -13.19 7.86
C GLY A 138 21.24 -11.89 8.40
N PRO A 139 21.96 -10.76 8.27
CA PRO A 139 21.44 -9.43 8.59
C PRO A 139 20.19 -9.11 7.78
N GLN A 140 19.28 -8.32 8.36
CA GLN A 140 18.06 -7.92 7.66
C GLN A 140 18.42 -7.17 6.36
N PRO A 141 17.76 -7.50 5.24
CA PRO A 141 18.02 -6.81 3.99
C PRO A 141 17.54 -5.36 4.09
N SER A 142 18.45 -4.41 3.87
CA SER A 142 18.12 -3.00 3.69
C SER A 142 18.06 -2.67 2.21
N MET A 143 17.09 -1.85 1.83
CA MET A 143 16.96 -1.31 0.48
C MET A 143 16.96 0.22 0.52
N PHE A 144 17.53 0.85 -0.49
CA PHE A 144 17.39 2.27 -0.75
C PHE A 144 16.58 2.48 -2.03
N VAL A 145 15.49 3.23 -1.92
CA VAL A 145 14.78 3.74 -3.09
C VAL A 145 15.46 5.03 -3.51
N LYS A 146 15.88 5.11 -4.77
CA LYS A 146 16.53 6.27 -5.38
C LYS A 146 15.64 6.83 -6.47
N VAL A 147 15.67 8.15 -6.66
CA VAL A 147 15.07 8.79 -7.85
C VAL A 147 16.17 9.50 -8.62
N CYS A 148 16.36 9.10 -9.87
CA CYS A 148 17.32 9.68 -10.80
C CYS A 148 16.57 10.62 -11.74
N CYS A 149 16.95 11.90 -11.77
CA CYS A 149 16.39 12.87 -12.69
C CYS A 149 17.48 13.43 -13.63
N ALA A 150 17.11 13.68 -14.87
CA ALA A 150 17.94 14.34 -15.86
C ALA A 150 17.19 15.49 -16.53
N SER A 151 17.86 16.63 -16.65
CA SER A 151 17.31 17.81 -17.31
C SER A 151 17.19 17.61 -18.81
N ILE A 152 16.10 18.13 -19.38
CA ILE A 152 15.89 18.13 -20.82
C ILE A 152 16.61 19.34 -21.40
N VAL A 153 17.63 19.08 -22.22
CA VAL A 153 18.13 20.12 -23.13
C VAL A 153 17.12 20.23 -24.28
N ALA A 154 16.70 21.46 -24.61
CA ALA A 154 15.69 21.69 -25.65
C ALA A 154 16.02 20.93 -26.94
N GLY A 155 15.11 20.04 -27.37
CA GLY A 155 15.27 19.20 -28.56
C GLY A 155 15.83 17.78 -28.32
N ALA A 156 16.14 17.40 -27.07
CA ALA A 156 16.58 16.04 -26.75
C ALA A 156 15.42 15.03 -26.81
N THR A 157 15.72 13.84 -27.33
CA THR A 157 14.82 12.68 -27.27
C THR A 157 14.74 12.14 -25.84
N LYS A 158 13.62 11.45 -25.52
CA LYS A 158 13.44 10.77 -24.22
C LYS A 158 14.67 9.90 -23.93
N PRO A 159 15.38 10.11 -22.80
CA PRO A 159 16.49 9.26 -22.43
C PRO A 159 15.97 7.83 -22.23
N THR A 160 16.64 6.87 -22.86
CA THR A 160 16.23 5.47 -22.85
C THR A 160 16.47 4.84 -21.47
N ASP A 161 17.44 5.36 -20.73
CA ASP A 161 17.84 4.85 -19.42
C ASP A 161 18.59 5.93 -18.63
N LEU A 162 18.17 6.19 -17.38
CA LEU A 162 18.80 7.15 -16.47
C LEU A 162 19.71 6.47 -15.43
N THR A 163 19.79 5.13 -15.48
CA THR A 163 20.58 4.30 -14.57
C THR A 163 21.67 3.54 -15.30
N ASP A 164 22.74 3.13 -14.62
CA ASP A 164 23.69 2.14 -15.15
C ASP A 164 23.22 0.71 -14.89
N ASP A 165 23.99 -0.28 -15.36
CA ASP A 165 23.68 -1.70 -15.18
C ASP A 165 23.69 -2.14 -13.70
N GLU A 166 24.22 -1.30 -12.81
CA GLU A 166 24.24 -1.48 -11.36
C GLU A 166 23.07 -0.76 -10.66
N GLY A 167 22.22 -0.05 -11.41
CA GLY A 167 21.08 0.70 -10.89
C GLY A 167 21.44 2.06 -10.28
N ASN A 168 22.68 2.54 -10.45
CA ASN A 168 23.10 3.87 -10.03
C ASN A 168 22.66 4.93 -11.03
N CYS A 169 22.39 6.15 -10.55
CA CYS A 169 22.02 7.26 -11.44
C CYS A 169 23.22 7.66 -12.32
N LYS A 170 23.06 7.60 -13.65
CA LYS A 170 24.08 8.06 -14.63
C LYS A 170 24.37 9.57 -14.51
N SER A 171 23.37 10.33 -14.09
CA SER A 171 23.45 11.76 -13.83
C SER A 171 23.75 12.02 -12.36
N SER A 172 24.85 12.73 -12.08
CA SER A 172 25.23 13.20 -10.74
C SER A 172 24.34 14.32 -10.22
N ASP A 173 23.45 14.89 -11.04
CA ASP A 173 22.91 16.22 -10.74
C ASP A 173 22.07 16.25 -9.46
N LYS A 174 21.25 15.23 -9.18
CA LYS A 174 20.55 15.05 -7.89
C LYS A 174 20.16 13.59 -7.66
N GLN A 175 20.68 12.98 -6.60
CA GLN A 175 20.23 11.70 -6.10
C GLN A 175 19.51 11.91 -4.77
N ASN A 176 18.23 11.57 -4.71
CA ASN A 176 17.49 11.47 -3.45
C ASN A 176 17.30 10.01 -3.14
N SER A 177 17.69 9.59 -1.93
CA SER A 177 17.55 8.22 -1.46
C SER A 177 16.80 8.17 -0.14
N VAL A 178 15.85 7.23 -0.03
CA VAL A 178 15.14 6.96 1.23
C VAL A 178 15.35 5.48 1.57
N PRO A 179 15.77 5.15 2.82
CA PRO A 179 15.86 3.77 3.25
C PRO A 179 14.45 3.17 3.39
N LEU A 180 14.32 1.92 2.96
CA LEU A 180 13.13 1.09 3.13
C LEU A 180 13.51 -0.11 4.00
N GLU A 181 12.79 -0.28 5.11
CA GLU A 181 12.94 -1.44 5.98
C GLU A 181 12.11 -2.60 5.44
N ILE A 182 12.68 -3.80 5.40
CA ILE A 182 12.01 -4.98 4.84
C ILE A 182 11.97 -6.06 5.91
N THR A 183 10.76 -6.46 6.28
CA THR A 183 10.52 -7.55 7.23
C THR A 183 9.89 -8.73 6.52
N ILE A 184 10.60 -9.84 6.41
CA ILE A 184 10.06 -11.07 5.78
C ILE A 184 9.27 -11.85 6.84
N LYS A 185 7.99 -12.17 6.63
CA LYS A 185 7.24 -13.07 7.53
C LYS A 185 7.49 -14.53 7.15
N ARG A 186 7.58 -15.40 8.16
CA ARG A 186 7.74 -16.86 7.99
C ARG A 186 6.39 -17.51 7.78
#